data_AF-R5LRI5-F1
#
_entry.id   AF-R5LRI5-F1
#
_cell.length_a   1.000
_cell.length_b   1.000
_cell.length_c   1.000
_cell.angle_alpha   90.00
_cell.angle_beta   90.00
_cell.angle_gamma   90.00
#
_symmetry.space_group_name_H-M   'P 1'
#
loop_
_entity.id
_entity.type
_entity.pdbx_description
1 polymer ?
#
loop_
_entity_poly.entity_id
_entity_poly.type
_entity_poly.pdbx_seq_one_letter_code
_entity_poly.pdbx_strand_id
1 'polypeptide(L)'
;MGLFDKKFDIKDDFLMRKFSPDKGYYYVKSDGREFHEIGIDKLNRRSLKELKRANNSLQEDRELLEKELHQYKISKRFDKLKSLGFSTIGFEYLGPVNGSISPMLRDELEQLVSEENVLVGIHRTKHDTSVEAISDILNNGLRIDGHMGGMVASEKKLSDTVSYYPDNSTVIKEAMYANAYKNSSGSIIIRIPDEDLADTSKIYISDGNDVKVNPKYILGYIPVTADHHIDRMYTKSDIDELGRQTDKPTQK
;
A
#
# COMPACT_ATOMS: atom_id res chain seq x y z
N MET A 1 -17.83 -14.43 -51.38
CA MET A 1 -16.52 -14.79 -50.80
C MET A 1 -16.58 -14.43 -49.33
N GLY A 2 -16.71 -15.43 -48.44
CA GLY A 2 -16.76 -15.18 -47.00
C GLY A 2 -15.40 -14.68 -46.52
N LEU A 3 -15.36 -13.46 -45.99
CA LEU A 3 -14.19 -12.94 -45.30
C LEU A 3 -13.92 -13.88 -44.12
N PHE A 4 -12.82 -14.61 -44.16
CA PHE A 4 -12.30 -15.23 -42.96
C PHE A 4 -11.94 -14.09 -42.00
N ASP A 5 -12.68 -13.96 -40.90
CA ASP A 5 -12.33 -13.05 -39.82
C ASP A 5 -10.85 -13.24 -39.46
N LYS A 6 -10.07 -12.16 -39.54
CA LYS A 6 -8.63 -12.18 -39.28
C LYS A 6 -8.39 -12.86 -37.93
N LYS A 7 -7.62 -13.95 -37.93
CA LYS A 7 -7.15 -14.59 -36.69
C LYS A 7 -5.94 -13.84 -36.16
N PHE A 8 -5.92 -13.57 -34.87
CA PHE A 8 -4.84 -12.85 -34.21
C PHE A 8 -3.67 -13.79 -33.87
N ASP A 9 -2.45 -13.31 -34.09
CA ASP A 9 -1.21 -13.94 -33.64
C ASP A 9 -0.60 -13.14 -32.47
N ILE A 10 -0.13 -13.85 -31.45
CA ILE A 10 0.46 -13.26 -30.24
C ILE A 10 1.65 -12.34 -30.55
N LYS A 11 2.50 -12.71 -31.50
CA LYS A 11 3.70 -11.95 -31.87
C LYS A 11 3.36 -10.84 -32.84
N ASP A 12 2.65 -11.18 -33.91
CA ASP A 12 2.44 -10.23 -35.01
C ASP A 12 1.40 -9.16 -34.66
N ASP A 13 0.43 -9.47 -33.78
CA ASP A 13 -0.59 -8.52 -33.32
C ASP A 13 -0.32 -7.96 -31.92
N PHE A 14 0.87 -8.21 -31.34
CA PHE A 14 1.31 -7.71 -30.03
C PHE A 14 0.29 -7.96 -28.91
N LEU A 15 -0.21 -9.19 -28.81
CA LEU A 15 -1.17 -9.55 -27.77
C LEU A 15 -0.47 -9.67 -26.43
N MET A 16 -1.08 -9.11 -25.39
CA MET A 16 -0.61 -9.26 -24.02
C MET A 16 -1.41 -10.32 -23.28
N ARG A 17 -0.72 -11.21 -22.56
CA ARG A 17 -1.38 -12.18 -21.70
C ARG A 17 -1.80 -11.50 -20.39
N LYS A 18 -3.04 -11.70 -19.97
CA LYS A 18 -3.57 -11.30 -18.66
C LYS A 18 -4.19 -12.49 -17.95
N PHE A 19 -4.40 -12.38 -16.65
CA PHE A 19 -5.00 -13.40 -15.80
C PHE A 19 -6.27 -12.87 -15.13
N SER A 20 -7.26 -13.75 -14.97
CA SER A 20 -8.44 -13.52 -14.13
C SER A 20 -8.88 -14.84 -13.47
N PRO A 21 -9.37 -14.82 -12.22
CA PRO A 21 -9.71 -16.04 -11.48
C PRO A 21 -10.74 -16.94 -12.17
N ASP A 22 -11.68 -16.36 -12.91
CA ASP A 22 -12.78 -17.03 -13.60
C ASP A 22 -12.39 -17.64 -14.96
N LYS A 23 -11.38 -17.07 -15.64
CA LYS A 23 -10.98 -17.49 -17.01
C LYS A 23 -9.59 -18.12 -17.09
N GLY A 24 -8.77 -17.99 -16.04
CA GLY A 24 -7.33 -18.22 -16.13
C GLY A 24 -6.65 -17.15 -16.99
N TYR A 25 -5.62 -17.55 -17.75
CA TYR A 25 -4.99 -16.68 -18.72
C TYR A 25 -5.86 -16.45 -19.97
N TYR A 26 -5.84 -15.22 -20.45
CA TYR A 26 -6.45 -14.77 -21.70
C TYR A 26 -5.57 -13.71 -22.37
N TYR A 27 -5.86 -13.40 -23.63
CA TYR A 27 -5.14 -12.35 -24.37
C TYR A 27 -5.96 -11.07 -24.47
N VAL A 28 -5.29 -9.94 -24.36
CA VAL A 28 -5.83 -8.62 -24.67
C VAL A 28 -4.97 -7.95 -25.74
N LYS A 29 -5.57 -7.02 -26.48
CA LYS A 29 -4.88 -6.15 -27.43
C LYS A 29 -5.13 -4.69 -27.06
N SER A 30 -4.10 -3.85 -27.14
CA SER A 30 -4.29 -2.41 -27.00
C SER A 30 -4.61 -1.74 -28.32
N ASP A 31 -5.48 -0.73 -28.28
CA ASP A 31 -5.69 0.23 -29.37
C ASP A 31 -4.94 1.57 -29.14
N GLY A 32 -4.10 1.63 -28.10
CA GLY A 32 -3.38 2.84 -27.68
C GLY A 32 -4.12 3.67 -26.63
N ARG A 33 -5.38 3.35 -26.32
CA ARG A 33 -6.17 3.99 -25.24
C ARG A 33 -6.63 2.98 -24.20
N GLU A 34 -7.12 1.84 -24.68
CA GLU A 34 -7.72 0.79 -23.86
C GLU A 34 -7.16 -0.59 -24.23
N PHE A 35 -7.49 -1.59 -23.42
CA PHE A 35 -7.17 -2.98 -23.66
C PHE A 35 -8.47 -3.76 -23.89
N HIS A 36 -8.55 -4.45 -25.03
CA HIS A 36 -9.71 -5.24 -25.42
C HIS A 36 -9.39 -6.72 -25.35
N GLU A 37 -10.27 -7.50 -24.73
CA GLU A 37 -10.15 -8.96 -24.67
C GLU A 37 -10.32 -9.58 -26.06
N ILE A 38 -9.43 -10.51 -26.39
CA ILE A 38 -9.48 -11.27 -27.63
C ILE A 38 -10.11 -12.63 -27.35
N GLY A 39 -11.28 -12.86 -27.94
CA GLY A 39 -11.98 -14.14 -27.87
C GLY A 39 -11.11 -15.29 -28.35
N ILE A 40 -11.20 -16.43 -27.67
CA ILE A 40 -10.38 -17.62 -27.96
C ILE A 40 -10.57 -18.13 -29.40
N ASP A 41 -11.77 -17.96 -29.94
CA ASP A 41 -12.14 -18.28 -31.32
C ASP A 41 -11.44 -17.38 -32.33
N LYS A 42 -11.05 -16.17 -31.95
CA LYS A 42 -10.34 -15.19 -32.80
C LYS A 42 -8.83 -15.40 -32.82
N LEU A 43 -8.29 -16.32 -32.01
CA LEU A 43 -6.86 -16.63 -32.01
C LEU A 43 -6.51 -17.58 -33.16
N ASN A 44 -5.31 -17.44 -33.71
CA ASN A 44 -4.78 -18.43 -34.63
C ASN A 44 -4.39 -19.73 -33.88
N ARG A 45 -4.09 -20.78 -34.64
CA ARG A 45 -3.77 -22.11 -34.07
C ARG A 45 -2.57 -22.08 -33.12
N ARG A 46 -1.56 -21.24 -33.39
CA ARG A 46 -0.35 -21.14 -32.58
C ARG A 46 -0.64 -20.47 -31.24
N SER A 47 -1.21 -19.27 -31.27
CA SER A 47 -1.54 -18.51 -30.06
C SER A 47 -2.55 -19.24 -29.19
N LEU A 48 -3.51 -19.94 -29.78
CA LEU A 48 -4.42 -20.82 -29.05
C LEU A 48 -3.69 -21.96 -28.33
N LYS A 49 -2.72 -22.60 -29.01
CA LYS A 49 -1.93 -23.69 -28.41
C LYS A 49 -1.07 -23.18 -27.26
N GLU A 50 -0.48 -22.00 -27.40
CA GLU A 50 0.31 -21.36 -26.34
C GLU A 50 -0.56 -20.97 -25.13
N LEU A 51 -1.74 -20.40 -25.36
CA LEU A 51 -2.68 -20.07 -24.29
C LEU A 51 -3.13 -21.31 -23.51
N LYS A 52 -3.50 -22.38 -24.22
CA LYS A 52 -3.90 -23.65 -23.60
C LYS A 52 -2.78 -24.26 -22.76
N ARG A 53 -1.54 -24.23 -23.26
CA ARG A 53 -0.37 -24.70 -22.49
C ARG A 53 -0.19 -23.90 -21.21
N ALA A 54 -0.26 -22.57 -21.29
CA ALA A 54 -0.13 -21.71 -20.12
C ALA A 54 -1.23 -21.98 -19.08
N ASN A 55 -2.48 -22.16 -19.52
CA ASN A 55 -3.59 -22.50 -18.64
C ASN A 55 -3.47 -23.89 -18.02
N ASN A 56 -2.98 -24.89 -18.76
CA ASN A 56 -2.71 -26.20 -18.19
C ASN A 56 -1.62 -26.12 -17.10
N SER A 57 -0.51 -25.42 -17.37
CA SER A 57 0.54 -25.21 -16.36
C SER A 57 0.01 -24.49 -15.12
N LEU A 58 -0.86 -23.50 -15.31
CA LEU A 58 -1.51 -22.79 -14.20
C LEU A 58 -2.41 -23.70 -13.34
N GLN A 59 -3.03 -24.71 -13.93
CA GLN A 59 -3.87 -25.69 -13.20
C GLN A 59 -3.04 -26.77 -12.48
N GLU A 60 -1.90 -27.13 -13.05
CA GLU A 60 -0.98 -28.15 -12.52
C GLU A 60 -0.05 -27.59 -11.44
N ASP A 61 0.24 -26.29 -11.47
CA ASP A 61 1.15 -25.59 -10.55
C ASP A 61 0.39 -24.68 -9.57
N ARG A 62 0.24 -25.17 -8.34
CA ARG A 62 -0.46 -24.45 -7.27
C ARG A 62 0.24 -23.15 -6.87
N GLU A 63 1.58 -23.13 -6.82
CA GLU A 63 2.33 -21.94 -6.42
C GLU A 63 2.18 -20.83 -7.46
N LEU A 64 2.22 -21.20 -8.74
CA LEU A 64 1.97 -20.28 -9.84
C LEU A 64 0.56 -19.67 -9.76
N LEU A 65 -0.46 -20.51 -9.50
CA LEU A 65 -1.84 -20.04 -9.36
C LEU A 65 -2.00 -19.06 -8.19
N GLU A 66 -1.45 -19.39 -7.02
CA GLU A 66 -1.49 -18.51 -5.84
C GLU A 66 -0.82 -17.16 -6.12
N LYS A 67 0.33 -17.17 -6.83
CA LYS A 67 1.02 -15.95 -7.25
C LYS A 67 0.19 -15.09 -8.22
N GLU A 68 -0.44 -15.70 -9.22
CA GLU A 68 -1.31 -14.98 -10.18
C GLU A 68 -2.56 -14.41 -9.51
N LEU A 69 -3.19 -15.17 -8.60
CA LEU A 69 -4.32 -14.68 -7.79
C LEU A 69 -3.91 -13.48 -6.93
N HIS A 70 -2.74 -13.53 -6.32
CA HIS A 70 -2.23 -12.43 -5.52
C HIS A 70 -1.96 -11.18 -6.38
N GLN A 71 -1.29 -11.33 -7.54
CA GLN A 71 -1.07 -10.22 -8.48
C GLN A 71 -2.38 -9.63 -9.01
N TYR A 72 -3.38 -10.47 -9.27
CA TYR A 72 -4.71 -10.02 -9.66
C TYR A 72 -5.37 -9.17 -8.56
N LYS A 73 -5.31 -9.62 -7.29
CA LYS A 73 -5.83 -8.85 -6.15
C LYS A 73 -5.15 -7.47 -6.04
N ILE A 74 -3.82 -7.42 -6.15
CA ILE A 74 -3.03 -6.17 -6.15
C ILE A 74 -3.49 -5.24 -7.27
N SER A 75 -3.63 -5.77 -8.49
CA SER A 75 -4.08 -5.00 -9.66
C SER A 75 -5.47 -4.39 -9.45
N LYS A 76 -6.42 -5.18 -8.93
CA LYS A 76 -7.77 -4.69 -8.59
C LYS A 76 -7.75 -3.66 -7.47
N ARG A 77 -6.89 -3.82 -6.48
CA ARG A 77 -6.71 -2.85 -5.41
C ARG A 77 -6.15 -1.53 -5.94
N PHE A 78 -5.17 -1.58 -6.83
CA PHE A 78 -4.61 -0.40 -7.50
C PHE A 78 -5.69 0.35 -8.28
N ASP A 79 -6.48 -0.34 -9.11
CA ASP A 79 -7.57 0.26 -9.88
C ASP A 79 -8.60 0.95 -8.96
N LYS A 80 -8.97 0.30 -7.85
CA LYS A 80 -9.90 0.85 -6.84
C LYS A 80 -9.36 2.13 -6.19
N LEU A 81 -8.10 2.12 -5.74
CA LEU A 81 -7.49 3.31 -5.13
C LEU A 81 -7.42 4.46 -6.14
N LYS A 82 -7.04 4.17 -7.38
CA LYS A 82 -6.99 5.15 -8.47
C LYS A 82 -8.37 5.75 -8.76
N SER A 83 -9.43 4.94 -8.79
CA SER A 83 -10.80 5.43 -9.02
C SER A 83 -11.31 6.33 -7.89
N LEU A 84 -10.77 6.16 -6.68
CA LEU A 84 -11.06 6.98 -5.50
C LEU A 84 -10.15 8.23 -5.42
N GLY A 85 -9.31 8.48 -6.44
CA GLY A 85 -8.44 9.65 -6.50
C GLY A 85 -7.12 9.53 -5.74
N PHE A 86 -6.80 8.34 -5.21
CA PHE A 86 -5.54 8.10 -4.52
C PHE A 86 -4.44 7.71 -5.51
N SER A 87 -3.32 8.42 -5.47
CA SER A 87 -2.11 8.05 -6.19
C SER A 87 -1.25 7.15 -5.32
N THR A 88 -1.17 5.87 -5.66
CA THR A 88 -0.14 4.99 -5.07
C THR A 88 1.17 5.25 -5.80
N ILE A 89 2.24 5.52 -5.06
CA ILE A 89 3.58 5.62 -5.64
C ILE A 89 3.97 4.22 -6.15
N GLY A 90 4.61 4.14 -7.32
CA GLY A 90 5.22 2.90 -7.76
C GLY A 90 6.20 2.40 -6.70
N PHE A 91 6.27 1.09 -6.50
CA PHE A 91 7.16 0.44 -5.53
C PHE A 91 8.57 1.05 -5.60
N GLU A 92 8.97 1.84 -4.60
CA GLU A 92 10.36 2.23 -4.47
C GLU A 92 11.12 1.00 -4.00
N TYR A 93 12.12 0.57 -4.76
CA TYR A 93 13.02 -0.47 -4.30
C TYR A 93 13.82 0.07 -3.12
N LEU A 94 13.46 -0.36 -1.92
CA LEU A 94 14.08 0.08 -0.68
C LEU A 94 15.47 -0.57 -0.47
N GLY A 95 15.96 -1.46 -1.33
CA GLY A 95 17.25 -2.14 -1.07
C GLY A 95 17.16 -3.19 0.04
N PRO A 96 18.30 -3.66 0.58
CA PRO A 96 18.32 -4.67 1.63
C PRO A 96 17.76 -4.10 2.95
N VAL A 97 16.89 -4.88 3.60
CA VAL A 97 16.35 -4.58 4.92
C VAL A 97 17.45 -4.76 5.96
N ASN A 98 17.81 -3.69 6.68
CA ASN A 98 18.89 -3.70 7.68
C ASN A 98 18.40 -3.71 9.14
N GLY A 99 17.09 -3.95 9.36
CA GLY A 99 16.49 -4.01 10.70
C GLY A 99 15.88 -5.37 11.01
N SER A 100 15.59 -5.61 12.30
CA SER A 100 14.89 -6.80 12.78
C SER A 100 13.57 -6.43 13.47
N ILE A 101 12.64 -7.37 13.53
CA ILE A 101 11.30 -7.18 14.11
C ILE A 101 11.04 -8.28 15.14
N SER A 102 10.44 -7.93 16.28
CA SER A 102 10.02 -8.93 17.26
C SER A 102 8.95 -9.84 16.67
N PRO A 103 8.88 -11.13 17.05
CA PRO A 103 7.82 -12.02 16.56
C PRO A 103 6.42 -11.50 16.86
N MET A 104 6.21 -10.90 18.04
CA MET A 104 4.90 -10.38 18.44
C MET A 104 4.44 -9.21 17.56
N LEU A 105 5.31 -8.22 17.33
CA LEU A 105 4.98 -7.10 16.44
C LEU A 105 4.83 -7.58 15.00
N ARG A 106 5.62 -8.58 14.58
CA ARG A 106 5.48 -9.17 13.26
C ARG A 106 4.11 -9.79 13.06
N ASP A 107 3.64 -10.60 14.00
CA ASP A 107 2.32 -11.23 13.93
C ASP A 107 1.20 -10.18 13.92
N GLU A 108 1.32 -9.13 14.74
CA GLU A 108 0.38 -8.00 14.77
C GLU A 108 0.30 -7.28 13.41
N LEU A 109 1.45 -6.97 12.81
CA LEU A 109 1.49 -6.32 11.51
C LEU A 109 1.05 -7.25 10.38
N GLU A 110 1.39 -8.54 10.41
CA GLU A 110 0.94 -9.54 9.44
C GLU A 110 -0.59 -9.68 9.48
N GLN A 111 -1.19 -9.67 10.68
CA GLN A 111 -2.63 -9.63 10.84
C GLN A 111 -3.22 -8.34 10.22
N LEU A 112 -2.67 -7.17 10.56
CA LEU A 112 -3.14 -5.88 10.05
C LEU A 112 -3.09 -5.78 8.52
N VAL A 113 -1.98 -6.19 7.89
CA VAL A 113 -1.83 -6.10 6.43
C VAL A 113 -2.62 -7.17 5.68
N SER A 114 -3.03 -8.24 6.36
CA SER A 114 -3.90 -9.28 5.79
C SER A 114 -5.38 -8.86 5.74
N GLU A 115 -5.75 -7.78 6.43
CA GLU A 115 -7.14 -7.32 6.46
C GLU A 115 -7.65 -6.92 5.07
N GLU A 116 -8.84 -7.40 4.72
CA GLU A 116 -9.50 -7.04 3.48
C GLU A 116 -10.23 -5.70 3.60
N ASN A 117 -10.34 -4.98 2.48
CA ASN A 117 -11.08 -3.72 2.38
C ASN A 117 -10.56 -2.59 3.29
N VAL A 118 -9.24 -2.56 3.53
CA VAL A 118 -8.58 -1.47 4.25
C VAL A 118 -7.36 -0.97 3.46
N LEU A 119 -7.06 0.31 3.63
CA LEU A 119 -5.77 0.90 3.25
C LEU A 119 -4.90 0.98 4.49
N VAL A 120 -3.75 0.31 4.44
CA VAL A 120 -2.71 0.48 5.45
C VAL A 120 -1.64 1.39 4.88
N GLY A 121 -1.30 2.44 5.63
CA GLY A 121 -0.29 3.42 5.28
C GLY A 121 0.71 3.61 6.40
N ILE A 122 1.86 4.20 6.04
CA ILE A 122 2.95 4.49 6.96
C ILE A 122 3.45 5.91 6.74
N HIS A 123 3.64 6.63 7.85
CA HIS A 123 4.33 7.91 7.86
C HIS A 123 5.62 7.78 8.66
N ARG A 124 6.75 8.12 8.04
CA ARG A 124 8.06 8.11 8.70
C ARG A 124 8.27 9.42 9.43
N THR A 125 8.63 9.36 10.71
CA THR A 125 8.86 10.55 11.53
C THR A 125 10.24 11.16 11.26
N LYS A 126 10.49 12.37 11.77
CA LYS A 126 11.82 13.01 11.67
C LYS A 126 12.75 12.44 12.74
N HIS A 127 14.06 12.62 12.55
CA HIS A 127 15.10 12.12 13.45
C HIS A 127 14.94 12.54 14.92
N ASP A 128 14.47 13.76 15.14
CA ASP A 128 14.37 14.45 16.43
C ASP A 128 12.92 14.57 16.93
N THR A 129 12.03 13.68 16.47
CA THR A 129 10.62 13.72 16.86
C THR A 129 10.48 13.39 18.35
N SER A 130 10.02 14.36 19.14
CA SER A 130 9.84 14.20 20.58
C SER A 130 8.60 13.38 20.94
N VAL A 131 8.53 12.87 22.17
CA VAL A 131 7.36 12.13 22.67
C VAL A 131 6.10 13.01 22.64
N GLU A 132 6.23 14.30 22.91
CA GLU A 132 5.13 15.27 22.85
C GLU A 132 4.60 15.42 21.43
N ALA A 133 5.48 15.46 20.42
CA ALA A 133 5.08 15.52 19.02
C ALA A 133 4.36 14.22 18.59
N ILE A 134 4.82 13.05 19.05
CA ILE A 134 4.13 11.78 18.82
C ILE A 134 2.76 11.79 19.51
N SER A 135 2.68 12.25 20.76
CA SER A 135 1.43 12.38 21.50
C SER A 135 0.45 13.30 20.78
N ASP A 136 0.91 14.45 20.26
CA ASP A 136 0.10 15.38 19.47
C ASP A 136 -0.46 14.71 18.21
N ILE A 137 0.37 13.97 17.46
CA ILE A 137 -0.08 13.23 16.27
C ILE A 137 -1.18 12.21 16.64
N LEU A 138 -0.97 11.43 17.70
CA LEU A 138 -1.92 10.39 18.14
C LEU A 138 -3.22 10.98 18.71
N ASN A 139 -3.17 12.19 19.26
CA ASN A 139 -4.32 12.85 19.87
C ASN A 139 -5.11 13.74 18.89
N ASN A 140 -4.40 14.48 18.05
CA ASN A 140 -4.93 15.59 17.26
C ASN A 140 -4.80 15.37 15.74
N GLY A 141 -4.15 14.29 15.33
CA GLY A 141 -4.03 13.89 13.93
C GLY A 141 -2.68 14.23 13.29
N LEU A 142 -2.34 13.51 12.23
CA LEU A 142 -1.09 13.69 11.49
C LEU A 142 -1.25 14.81 10.45
N ARG A 143 -0.47 15.88 10.57
CA ARG A 143 -0.47 16.98 9.61
C ARG A 143 -0.03 16.52 8.22
N ILE A 144 -0.78 16.91 7.19
CA ILE A 144 -0.42 16.73 5.78
C ILE A 144 0.43 17.93 5.37
N ASP A 145 1.73 17.69 5.32
CA ASP A 145 2.73 18.63 4.86
C ASP A 145 3.29 18.11 3.54
N GLY A 146 2.81 18.67 2.44
CA GLY A 146 3.40 18.40 1.13
C GLY A 146 4.86 18.81 1.07
N HIS A 147 5.56 18.33 0.04
CA HIS A 147 6.98 18.66 -0.18
C HIS A 147 7.23 20.16 -0.45
N MET A 148 6.18 20.95 -0.65
CA MET A 148 6.23 22.38 -0.95
C MET A 148 5.35 23.13 0.06
N GLY A 149 5.98 23.88 0.97
CA GLY A 149 5.28 24.81 1.86
C GLY A 149 4.65 25.93 1.03
N GLY A 150 3.36 25.80 0.72
CA GLY A 150 2.65 26.74 -0.16
C GLY A 150 1.42 26.18 -0.87
N MET A 151 1.17 24.86 -0.80
CA MET A 151 -0.06 24.28 -1.34
C MET A 151 -1.29 24.69 -0.54
N VAL A 152 -2.37 25.02 -1.26
CA VAL A 152 -3.69 25.30 -0.68
C VAL A 152 -4.24 24.01 -0.07
N ALA A 153 -4.97 24.10 1.04
CA ALA A 153 -5.51 22.94 1.77
C ALA A 153 -6.28 21.96 0.86
N SER A 154 -7.00 22.44 -0.15
CA SER A 154 -7.76 21.63 -1.12
C SER A 154 -6.90 20.77 -2.05
N GLU A 155 -5.60 21.07 -2.18
CA GLU A 155 -4.68 20.35 -3.06
C GLU A 155 -3.86 19.29 -2.33
N LYS A 156 -3.87 19.32 -0.98
CA LYS A 156 -3.14 18.37 -0.13
C LYS A 156 -3.73 16.97 -0.25
N LYS A 157 -2.88 15.98 -0.50
CA LYS A 157 -3.26 14.57 -0.68
C LYS A 157 -2.66 13.70 0.41
N LEU A 158 -3.29 12.56 0.70
CA LEU A 158 -2.77 11.60 1.68
C LEU A 158 -1.33 11.16 1.33
N SER A 159 -1.06 10.93 0.04
CA SER A 159 0.25 10.51 -0.48
C SER A 159 1.36 11.52 -0.28
N ASP A 160 1.05 12.76 0.06
CA ASP A 160 2.05 13.80 0.29
C ASP A 160 2.84 13.55 1.59
N THR A 161 2.24 12.80 2.53
CA THR A 161 2.80 12.57 3.87
C THR A 161 2.78 11.09 4.25
N VAL A 162 1.81 10.31 3.76
CA VAL A 162 1.63 8.90 4.10
C VAL A 162 1.92 8.04 2.87
N SER A 163 2.90 7.15 3.00
CA SER A 163 3.16 6.12 2.00
C SER A 163 2.14 4.98 2.14
N TYR A 164 1.47 4.61 1.06
CA TYR A 164 0.56 3.47 1.02
C TYR A 164 0.62 2.78 -0.33
N TYR A 165 0.25 1.51 -0.34
CA TYR A 165 0.46 0.61 -1.48
C TYR A 165 -0.81 -0.20 -1.79
N PRO A 166 -0.97 -0.69 -3.03
CA PRO A 166 -2.03 -1.64 -3.33
C PRO A 166 -1.87 -2.97 -2.58
N ASP A 167 -0.64 -3.32 -2.21
CA ASP A 167 -0.33 -4.43 -1.32
C ASP A 167 0.08 -3.90 0.05
N ASN A 168 -0.80 -4.04 1.03
CA ASN A 168 -0.55 -3.62 2.42
C ASN A 168 0.72 -4.27 2.99
N SER A 169 1.13 -5.46 2.52
CA SER A 169 2.32 -6.17 3.04
C SER A 169 3.61 -5.35 2.89
N THR A 170 3.64 -4.42 1.94
CA THR A 170 4.77 -3.51 1.72
C THR A 170 5.02 -2.58 2.92
N VAL A 171 3.99 -2.30 3.72
CA VAL A 171 4.12 -1.47 4.93
C VAL A 171 5.08 -2.09 5.95
N ILE A 172 5.11 -3.42 6.10
CA ILE A 172 6.04 -4.10 7.01
C ILE A 172 7.47 -3.84 6.57
N LYS A 173 7.74 -3.97 5.26
CA LYS A 173 9.07 -3.70 4.69
C LYS A 173 9.48 -2.24 4.90
N GLU A 174 8.55 -1.31 4.71
CA GLU A 174 8.79 0.12 4.99
C GLU A 174 9.06 0.40 6.46
N ALA A 175 8.33 -0.22 7.39
CA ALA A 175 8.57 -0.06 8.82
C ALA A 175 9.97 -0.55 9.20
N MET A 176 10.38 -1.70 8.67
CA MET A 176 11.73 -2.23 8.87
C MET A 176 12.81 -1.41 8.15
N TYR A 177 12.48 -0.75 7.03
CA TYR A 177 13.42 0.06 6.25
C TYR A 177 13.56 1.50 6.74
N ALA A 178 12.48 2.12 7.23
CA ALA A 178 12.49 3.43 7.88
C ALA A 178 13.48 3.45 9.06
N ASN A 179 13.72 2.28 9.66
CA ASN A 179 14.74 2.05 10.67
C ASN A 179 16.19 2.25 10.17
N ALA A 180 16.45 2.07 8.87
CA ALA A 180 17.79 2.08 8.29
C ALA A 180 18.07 3.28 7.36
N TYR A 181 17.06 4.05 6.95
CA TYR A 181 17.19 5.09 5.92
C TYR A 181 16.68 6.46 6.39
N LYS A 182 17.49 7.50 6.18
CA LYS A 182 17.26 8.92 6.56
C LYS A 182 17.17 9.24 8.06
N ASN A 183 17.67 8.37 8.94
CA ASN A 183 17.72 8.60 10.40
C ASN A 183 16.34 8.88 11.02
N SER A 184 15.26 8.23 10.57
CA SER A 184 13.93 8.38 11.20
C SER A 184 13.95 7.99 12.69
N SER A 185 13.16 8.66 13.53
CA SER A 185 12.97 8.22 14.93
C SER A 185 12.01 7.03 15.05
N GLY A 186 11.19 6.79 14.01
CA GLY A 186 10.12 5.81 14.04
C GLY A 186 9.17 5.89 12.85
N SER A 187 8.00 5.27 12.99
CA SER A 187 6.95 5.25 11.98
C SER A 187 5.57 5.28 12.63
N ILE A 188 4.67 6.09 12.08
CA ILE A 188 3.25 6.14 12.42
C ILE A 188 2.49 5.20 11.47
N ILE A 189 1.72 4.27 12.04
CA ILE A 189 0.89 3.33 11.27
C ILE A 189 -0.53 3.87 11.16
N ILE A 190 -1.07 3.85 9.95
CA ILE A 190 -2.39 4.37 9.60
C ILE A 190 -3.21 3.26 8.98
N ARG A 191 -4.47 3.13 9.39
CA ARG A 191 -5.44 2.16 8.85
C ARG A 191 -6.75 2.87 8.54
N ILE A 192 -7.14 2.90 7.26
CA ILE A 192 -8.37 3.53 6.79
C ILE A 192 -9.26 2.48 6.11
N PRO A 193 -10.49 2.22 6.60
CA PRO A 193 -11.46 1.37 5.92
C PRO A 193 -11.84 1.92 4.54
N ASP A 194 -12.07 1.03 3.58
CA ASP A 194 -12.42 1.42 2.21
C ASP A 194 -13.72 2.22 2.10
N GLU A 195 -14.67 1.99 3.01
CA GLU A 195 -15.92 2.75 3.09
C GLU A 195 -15.70 4.23 3.41
N ASP A 196 -14.60 4.56 4.08
CA ASP A 196 -14.22 5.93 4.40
C ASP A 196 -13.32 6.55 3.32
N LEU A 197 -12.68 5.74 2.47
CA LEU A 197 -11.94 6.23 1.30
C LEU A 197 -12.84 6.88 0.24
N ALA A 198 -14.13 6.51 0.22
CA ALA A 198 -15.12 7.12 -0.67
C ALA A 198 -15.53 8.55 -0.25
N ASP A 199 -15.30 8.91 1.02
CA ASP A 199 -15.63 10.22 1.57
C ASP A 199 -14.42 10.79 2.32
N THR A 200 -13.59 11.52 1.58
CA THR A 200 -12.35 12.10 2.09
C THR A 200 -12.56 13.06 3.26
N SER A 201 -13.76 13.63 3.43
CA SER A 201 -14.08 14.48 4.59
C SER A 201 -14.01 13.73 5.92
N LYS A 202 -14.16 12.40 5.90
CA LYS A 202 -13.97 11.57 7.10
C LYS A 202 -12.50 11.40 7.46
N ILE A 203 -11.65 11.31 6.44
CA ILE A 203 -10.19 11.11 6.55
C ILE A 203 -9.50 12.36 7.05
N TYR A 204 -9.96 13.53 6.61
CA TYR A 204 -9.30 14.79 6.89
C TYR A 204 -10.03 15.63 7.92
N ILE A 205 -9.26 16.21 8.83
CA ILE A 205 -9.68 17.33 9.67
C ILE A 205 -9.03 18.59 9.09
N SER A 206 -9.82 19.65 8.90
CA SER A 206 -9.33 20.93 8.37
C SER A 206 -9.64 22.06 9.35
N ASP A 207 -8.63 22.83 9.75
CA ASP A 207 -8.78 24.05 10.57
C ASP A 207 -8.19 25.28 9.85
N GLY A 208 -8.78 25.64 8.72
CA GLY A 208 -8.30 26.75 7.90
C GLY A 208 -7.26 26.29 6.89
N ASN A 209 -5.97 26.58 7.12
CA ASN A 209 -4.88 26.23 6.19
C ASN A 209 -4.24 24.86 6.47
N ASP A 210 -4.50 24.29 7.64
CA ASP A 210 -3.94 23.00 8.04
C ASP A 210 -4.93 21.87 7.79
N VAL A 211 -4.38 20.78 7.28
CA VAL A 211 -5.12 19.54 6.97
C VAL A 211 -4.40 18.43 7.72
N LYS A 212 -5.15 17.67 8.51
CA LYS A 212 -4.62 16.56 9.29
C LYS A 212 -5.37 15.28 8.95
N VAL A 213 -4.69 14.14 8.96
CA VAL A 213 -5.34 12.83 9.00
C VAL A 213 -6.05 12.71 10.34
N ASN A 214 -7.31 12.33 10.32
CA ASN A 214 -8.13 12.14 11.51
C ASN A 214 -7.47 11.10 12.44
N PRO A 215 -7.22 11.42 13.72
CA PRO A 215 -6.50 10.55 14.64
C PRO A 215 -7.17 9.18 14.84
N LYS A 216 -8.48 9.06 14.58
CA LYS A 216 -9.17 7.75 14.65
C LYS A 216 -8.62 6.69 13.69
N TYR A 217 -7.90 7.09 12.65
CA TYR A 217 -7.26 6.17 11.71
C TYR A 217 -5.78 5.89 12.03
N ILE A 218 -5.23 6.54 13.05
CA ILE A 218 -3.84 6.37 13.46
C ILE A 218 -3.81 5.27 14.53
N LEU A 219 -3.18 4.13 14.22
CA LEU A 219 -3.13 2.98 15.12
C LEU A 219 -2.09 3.16 16.23
N GLY A 220 -0.94 3.72 15.87
CA GLY A 220 0.15 3.89 16.82
C GLY A 220 1.47 4.26 16.17
N TYR A 221 2.50 4.28 17.01
CA TYR A 221 3.87 4.64 16.68
C TYR A 221 4.81 3.45 16.92
N ILE A 222 5.60 3.09 15.92
CA ILE A 222 6.67 2.11 16.03
C ILE A 222 8.00 2.88 16.13
N PRO A 223 8.64 2.94 17.30
CA PRO A 223 9.94 3.59 17.42
C PRO A 223 11.03 2.77 16.74
N VAL A 224 12.05 3.48 16.29
CA VAL A 224 13.32 2.90 15.85
C VAL A 224 14.25 2.84 17.05
N THR A 225 14.70 1.63 17.41
CA THR A 225 15.73 1.46 18.45
C THR A 225 17.13 1.60 17.86
N ALA A 226 18.12 1.89 18.72
CA ALA A 226 19.50 2.12 18.31
C ALA A 226 20.17 0.90 17.65
N ASP A 227 19.70 -0.31 17.92
CA ASP A 227 20.16 -1.57 17.32
C ASP A 227 19.36 -1.97 16.07
N HIS A 228 18.56 -1.05 15.53
CA HIS A 228 17.70 -1.27 14.38
C HIS A 228 16.70 -2.44 14.56
N HIS A 229 16.26 -2.64 15.80
CA HIS A 229 15.17 -3.54 16.14
C HIS A 229 13.86 -2.75 16.23
N ILE A 230 12.73 -3.40 15.94
CA ILE A 230 11.40 -2.88 16.26
C ILE A 230 10.69 -3.91 17.13
N ASP A 231 10.42 -3.52 18.38
CA ASP A 231 9.93 -4.43 19.42
C ASP A 231 8.40 -4.44 19.51
N ARG A 232 7.78 -3.25 19.51
CA ARG A 232 6.33 -3.09 19.66
C ARG A 232 5.83 -1.79 19.05
N MET A 233 4.52 -1.71 18.84
CA MET A 233 3.81 -0.46 18.53
C MET A 233 3.29 0.18 19.82
N TYR A 234 3.46 1.49 19.96
CA TYR A 234 2.93 2.29 21.05
C TYR A 234 1.62 2.94 20.60
N THR A 235 0.54 2.59 21.29
CA THR A 235 -0.76 3.20 21.07
C THR A 235 -0.82 4.57 21.75
N LYS A 236 -1.91 5.30 21.51
CA LYS A 236 -2.23 6.53 22.24
C LYS A 236 -2.12 6.35 23.76
N SER A 237 -2.67 5.26 24.29
CA SER A 237 -2.64 5.00 25.74
C SER A 237 -1.23 4.81 26.26
N ASP A 238 -0.36 4.13 25.51
CA ASP A 238 1.02 3.90 25.91
C ASP A 238 1.83 5.21 25.97
N ILE A 239 1.67 6.07 24.94
CA ILE A 239 2.39 7.34 24.87
C ILE A 239 1.90 8.32 25.95
N ASP A 240 0.60 8.38 26.20
CA ASP A 240 0.03 9.22 27.26
C ASP A 240 0.54 8.80 28.66
N GLU A 241 0.83 7.51 28.87
CA GLU A 241 1.44 7.02 30.12
C GLU A 241 2.92 7.39 30.22
N LEU A 242 3.69 7.23 29.13
CA LEU A 242 5.11 7.59 29.09
C LEU A 242 5.34 9.07 29.41
N GLY A 243 4.52 9.96 28.85
CA GLY A 243 4.58 11.41 29.13
C GLY A 243 4.39 11.73 30.63
N ARG A 244 3.51 10.99 31.33
CA ARG A 244 3.29 11.18 32.77
C ARG A 244 4.45 10.68 33.63
N GLN A 245 5.24 9.73 33.13
CA GLN A 245 6.40 9.20 33.86
C GLN A 245 7.60 10.15 33.77
N THR A 246 7.78 10.86 32.65
CA THR A 246 8.80 11.91 32.47
C THR A 246 8.52 13.17 33.30
N ASP A 247 7.26 13.44 33.63
CA ASP A 247 6.84 14.58 34.47
C ASP A 247 6.96 14.35 35.98
N LYS A 248 7.35 13.14 36.44
CA LYS A 248 7.61 12.92 37.86
C LYS A 248 8.95 13.55 38.23
N PRO A 249 8.98 14.60 39.08
CA PRO A 249 10.25 15.13 39.55
C PRO A 249 10.96 14.04 40.34
N THR A 250 12.21 13.78 39.99
CA THR A 250 13.09 12.90 40.76
C THR A 250 13.17 13.48 42.17
N GLN A 251 12.46 12.87 43.12
CA GLN A 251 12.65 13.20 44.53
C GLN A 251 14.08 12.76 44.89
N LYS A 252 14.98 13.74 44.96
CA LYS A 252 16.28 13.61 45.62
C LYS A 252 16.13 13.79 47.12
#